data_AF-A0A2I0WDL9-F1
#
_entry.id   AF-A0A2I0WDL9-F1
#
_cell.length_a   1.000
_cell.length_b   1.000
_cell.length_c   1.000
_cell.angle_alpha   90.00
_cell.angle_beta   90.00
_cell.angle_gamma   90.00
#
_symmetry.space_group_name_H-M   'P 1'
#
loop_
_entity.id
_entity.type
_entity.pdbx_description
1 polymer ?
#
loop_
_entity_poly.entity_id
_entity_poly.type
_entity_poly.pdbx_seq_one_letter_code
_entity_poly.pdbx_strand_id
1 'polypeptide(L)' 'MSNGDIFEKNHDELDFEFLGNIKGKEWRIQTNVYGNGSTSRGREERYQLPFDPTAESHRYSILWTITNIM' A
#
# COMPACT_ATOMS: atom_id res chain seq x y z
N MET A 1 -5.39 14.91 1.01
CA MET A 1 -4.38 15.22 0.01
C MET A 1 -3.23 14.25 0.22
N SER A 2 -3.02 13.33 -0.71
CA SER A 2 -1.91 12.38 -0.70
C SER A 2 -0.62 13.06 -1.18
N ASN A 3 0.50 12.34 -1.11
CA ASN A 3 1.76 12.81 -1.65
C ASN A 3 1.67 13.01 -3.18
N GLY A 4 0.96 12.12 -3.87
CA GLY A 4 0.60 12.27 -5.28
C GLY A 4 -0.21 13.51 -5.62
N ASP A 5 -1.10 13.98 -4.75
CA ASP A 5 -1.87 15.22 -4.99
C ASP A 5 -1.00 16.48 -4.93
N ILE A 6 0.04 16.46 -4.08
CA ILE A 6 0.89 17.63 -3.79
C ILE A 6 2.09 17.67 -4.75
N PHE A 7 2.63 16.49 -5.08
CA PHE A 7 3.85 16.32 -5.85
C PHE A 7 3.63 15.39 -7.05
N GLU A 8 2.57 15.64 -7.83
CA GLU A 8 2.07 14.81 -8.95
C GLU A 8 3.15 14.13 -9.82
N LYS A 9 4.30 14.79 -10.05
CA LYS A 9 5.35 14.31 -10.95
C LYS A 9 6.70 14.03 -10.28
N ASN A 10 6.83 14.27 -8.98
CA ASN A 10 8.12 14.16 -8.32
C ASN A 10 7.98 13.76 -6.86
N HIS A 11 7.62 12.50 -6.64
CA HIS A 11 7.67 11.88 -5.33
C HIS A 11 8.06 10.40 -5.45
N ASP A 12 8.59 9.88 -4.35
CA ASP A 12 8.63 8.45 -4.07
C ASP A 12 7.52 8.16 -3.05
N GLU A 13 6.85 7.01 -3.18
CA GLU A 13 5.71 6.64 -2.33
C GLU A 13 5.68 5.11 -2.13
N LEU A 14 5.37 4.69 -0.90
CA LEU A 14 5.21 3.29 -0.52
C LEU A 14 3.84 3.16 0.14
N ASP A 15 2.97 2.35 -0.45
CA ASP A 15 1.57 2.29 -0.05
C ASP A 15 1.21 1.00 0.65
N PHE A 16 0.36 1.14 1.68
CA PHE A 16 -0.51 0.08 2.20
C PHE A 16 -1.96 0.55 2.06
N GLU A 17 -2.69 -0.07 1.14
CA GLU A 17 -4.08 0.29 0.88
C GLU A 17 -5.01 -0.87 1.23
N PHE A 18 -5.88 -0.66 2.21
CA PHE A 18 -6.99 -1.57 2.47
C PHE A 18 -8.07 -1.32 1.42
N LEU A 19 -8.21 -2.26 0.50
CA LEU A 19 -9.23 -2.15 -0.53
C LEU A 19 -10.60 -2.43 0.12
N GLY A 20 -11.53 -1.49 -0.05
CA GLY A 20 -12.88 -1.59 0.51
C GLY A 20 -13.50 -2.98 0.26
N ASN A 21 -14.23 -3.48 1.26
CA ASN A 21 -14.73 -4.84 1.28
C ASN A 21 -16.26 -4.90 1.18
N ILE A 22 -16.77 -5.98 0.60
CA ILE A 22 -18.19 -6.33 0.65
C ILE A 22 -18.39 -7.27 1.84
N LYS A 23 -19.44 -7.05 2.65
CA LYS A 23 -19.73 -7.89 3.82
C LYS A 23 -19.72 -9.38 3.46
N GLY A 24 -18.95 -10.18 4.20
CA GLY A 24 -18.83 -11.63 3.98
C GLY A 24 -17.79 -12.04 2.92
N LYS A 25 -17.01 -11.10 2.37
CA LYS A 25 -15.83 -11.39 1.54
C LYS A 25 -14.55 -11.17 2.35
N GLU A 26 -13.47 -11.81 1.90
CA GLU A 26 -12.15 -11.67 2.51
C GLU A 26 -11.59 -10.27 2.24
N TRP A 27 -10.91 -9.73 3.25
CA TRP A 27 -10.23 -8.45 3.11
C TRP A 27 -9.00 -8.58 2.22
N ARG A 28 -8.73 -7.52 1.46
CA ARG A 28 -7.54 -7.43 0.63
C ARG A 28 -6.74 -6.20 1.01
N ILE A 29 -5.44 -6.38 1.04
CA ILE A 29 -4.48 -5.29 1.12
C ILE A 29 -3.74 -5.20 -0.22
N GLN A 30 -3.52 -3.97 -0.67
CA GLN A 30 -2.67 -3.66 -1.81
C GLN A 30 -1.40 -2.98 -1.31
N THR A 31 -0.26 -3.40 -1.84
CA THR A 31 1.01 -2.69 -1.69
C THR A 31 1.39 -2.04 -3.00
N ASN A 32 2.10 -0.91 -2.93
CA ASN A 32 2.59 -0.22 -4.12
C ASN A 32 3.94 0.46 -3.86
N VAL A 33 4.73 0.65 -4.92
CA VAL A 33 6.01 1.35 -4.88
C VAL A 33 6.12 2.30 -6.08
N TYR A 34 6.09 3.59 -5.79
CA TYR A 34 6.47 4.66 -6.70
C TYR A 34 7.87 5.15 -6.36
N GLY A 35 8.70 5.37 -7.38
CA GLY A 35 10.04 5.83 -7.14
C GLY A 35 10.82 6.20 -8.40
N ASN A 36 11.90 6.96 -8.22
CA ASN A 36 12.81 7.37 -9.31
C ASN A 36 12.06 8.11 -10.44
N GLY A 37 11.14 9.00 -10.07
CA GLY A 37 10.34 9.80 -11.01
C GLY A 37 9.22 9.03 -11.72
N SER A 38 9.02 7.74 -11.42
CA SER A 38 7.86 6.98 -11.90
C SER A 38 6.68 7.21 -10.96
N THR A 39 5.88 8.24 -11.22
CA THR A 39 4.64 8.55 -10.48
C THR A 39 3.36 8.11 -11.22
N SER A 40 3.46 7.79 -12.51
CA SER A 40 2.30 7.44 -13.36
C SER A 40 2.00 5.94 -13.43
N ARG A 41 2.94 5.10 -12.99
CA ARG A 41 2.80 3.64 -12.99
C ARG A 41 3.40 3.06 -11.73
N GLY A 42 2.55 2.42 -10.92
CA GLY A 42 2.94 1.70 -9.72
C GLY A 42 3.43 0.27 -10.02
N ARG A 43 3.77 -0.42 -8.94
CA ARG A 43 4.12 -1.84 -8.84
C ARG A 43 3.15 -2.51 -7.85
N GLU A 44 1.88 -2.57 -8.24
CA GLU A 44 0.82 -3.04 -7.35
C GLU A 44 0.89 -4.56 -7.13
N GLU A 45 0.84 -4.98 -5.87
CA GLU A 45 0.60 -6.37 -5.48
C GLU A 45 -0.61 -6.44 -4.53
N ARG A 46 -1.38 -7.54 -4.60
CA ARG A 46 -2.62 -7.71 -3.84
C ARG A 46 -2.64 -9.03 -3.09
N TYR A 47 -2.95 -8.96 -1.81
CA TYR A 47 -2.96 -10.11 -0.90
C TYR A 47 -4.30 -10.21 -0.17
N GLN A 48 -4.79 -11.44 -0.01
CA GLN A 48 -5.89 -11.73 0.90
C GLN A 48 -5.36 -11.78 2.34
N LEU A 49 -6.06 -11.15 3.26
CA LEU A 49 -5.72 -11.25 4.68
C LEU A 49 -6.34 -12.54 5.26
N PRO A 50 -5.57 -13.38 5.97
CA PRO A 50 -6.08 -14.60 6.59
C PRO A 50 -6.84 -14.34 7.89
N PHE A 51 -7.21 -13.08 8.17
CA PHE A 51 -7.92 -12.62 9.36
C PHE A 51 -8.82 -11.41 9.01
N ASP A 52 -9.75 -11.07 9.91
CA ASP A 52 -10.57 -9.86 9.80
C ASP A 52 -9.82 -8.66 10.42
N PRO A 53 -9.25 -7.74 9.60
CA PRO A 53 -8.50 -6.59 10.09
C PRO A 53 -9.35 -5.56 10.83
N THR A 54 -10.68 -5.74 10.91
CA THR A 54 -11.60 -4.85 11.65
C THR A 54 -11.97 -5.37 13.03
N ALA A 55 -11.66 -6.64 13.33
CA ALA A 55 -12.00 -7.27 14.60
C ALA A 55 -11.12 -6.75 15.76
N GLU A 56 -9.86 -6.43 15.49
CA GLU A 56 -8.92 -5.84 16.43
C GLU A 56 -7.82 -5.03 15.70
N SER A 57 -6.96 -4.38 16.47
CA SER A 57 -5.82 -3.64 15.89
C SER A 57 -4.69 -4.60 15.52
N HIS A 58 -4.17 -4.46 14.30
CA HIS A 58 -3.02 -5.23 13.82
C HIS A 58 -1.84 -4.32 13.50
N ARG A 59 -0.63 -4.88 13.53
CA ARG A 59 0.59 -4.16 13.18
C ARG A 59 0.92 -4.37 11.71
N TYR A 60 0.99 -3.27 10.98
CA TYR A 60 1.52 -3.20 9.63
C TYR A 60 2.80 -2.36 9.68
N SER A 61 3.83 -2.74 8.95
CA SER A 61 5.11 -2.04 8.98
C SER A 61 5.78 -2.20 7.63
N ILE A 62 6.54 -1.17 7.24
CA ILE A 62 7.43 -1.20 6.09
C ILE A 62 8.85 -1.16 6.65
N LEU A 63 9.68 -2.12 6.23
CA LEU A 63 11.12 -2.05 6.44
C LEU A 63 11.76 -1.56 5.15
N TRP A 64 12.22 -0.31 5.16
CA TRP A 64 12.93 0.30 4.06
C TRP A 64 14.41 0.45 4.39
N THR A 65 15.25 -0.13 3.55
CA THR A 65 16.71 -0.08 3.64
C THR A 65 17.30 0.34 2.30
N ILE A 66 18.60 0.60 2.27
CA ILE A 66 19.30 0.98 1.03
C ILE A 66 19.25 -0.10 -0.06
N THR A 67 19.02 -1.37 0.30
CA THR A 67 19.04 -2.50 -0.64
C THR A 67 17.69 -3.21 -0.79
N ASN A 68 16.76 -3.01 0.14
CA ASN A 68 15.52 -3.77 0.22
C ASN A 68 14.35 -2.93 0.74
N ILE A 69 13.16 -3.26 0.25
CA ILE A 69 11.87 -2.88 0.80
C ILE A 69 11.15 -4.18 1.16
N MET A 70 10.69 -4.32 2.40
CA MET A 70 9.92 -5.46 2.90
C MET A 70 8.69 -4.99 3.67
#